data_AF-A0A3D3R026-F1
#
_entry.id   AF-A0A3D3R026-F1
#
_cell.length_a   1.000
_cell.length_b   1.000
_cell.length_c   1.000
_cell.angle_alpha   90.00
_cell.angle_beta   90.00
_cell.angle_gamma   90.00
#
_symmetry.space_group_name_H-M   'P 1'
#
loop_
_entity.id
_entity.type
_entity.pdbx_description
1 polymer ?
#
loop_
_entity_poly.entity_id
_entity_poly.type
_entity_poly.pdbx_seq_one_letter_code
_entity_poly.pdbx_strand_id
1 'polypeptide(L)'
;MEDNNTILSSKRETNWYRWSLVVIILLFLIWRVPLVMREAGGQDEEWFAIPGSTIWQEGIPRVPFVPQRNRESAFYNVDKALFALPPLFYYASAPLYAVLPPTYSTTRLVSITAGVGAIILIYLLAWRILNDPLAGVIGTGLFSLSRLLFFPAMISRPD
;
A
#
# COMPACT_ATOMS: atom_id res chain seq x y z
N MET A 1 -37.02 -11.00 33.08
CA MET A 1 -36.51 -11.40 31.76
C MET A 1 -36.27 -10.12 30.98
N GLU A 2 -35.13 -9.48 31.22
CA GLU A 2 -34.66 -8.43 30.32
C GLU A 2 -34.33 -9.07 28.97
N ASP A 3 -34.91 -8.49 27.94
CA ASP A 3 -35.10 -9.09 26.63
C ASP A 3 -33.75 -9.24 25.92
N ASN A 4 -33.30 -10.47 25.65
CA ASN A 4 -32.05 -10.73 24.93
C ASN A 4 -31.97 -9.98 23.58
N ASN A 5 -33.13 -9.61 23.02
CA ASN A 5 -33.25 -8.84 21.79
C ASN A 5 -32.76 -7.39 21.92
N THR A 6 -32.95 -6.71 23.06
CA THR A 6 -32.48 -5.31 23.24
C THR A 6 -30.97 -5.24 23.42
N ILE A 7 -30.37 -6.22 24.09
CA ILE A 7 -28.91 -6.33 24.26
C ILE A 7 -28.23 -6.65 22.91
N LEU A 8 -28.82 -7.52 22.10
CA LEU A 8 -28.33 -7.82 20.74
C LEU A 8 -28.47 -6.64 19.79
N SER A 9 -29.56 -5.87 19.89
CA SER A 9 -29.78 -4.64 19.12
C SER A 9 -28.75 -3.56 19.49
N SER A 10 -28.54 -3.31 20.79
CA SER A 10 -27.52 -2.40 21.31
C SER A 10 -26.11 -2.76 20.84
N LYS A 11 -25.71 -4.04 20.92
CA LYS A 11 -24.40 -4.51 20.43
C LYS A 11 -24.24 -4.43 18.90
N ARG A 12 -25.32 -4.61 18.13
CA ARG A 12 -25.33 -4.38 16.66
C ARG A 12 -25.12 -2.92 16.32
N GLU A 13 -25.77 -2.01 17.05
CA GLU A 13 -25.56 -0.56 16.91
C GLU A 13 -24.15 -0.12 17.34
N THR A 14 -23.46 -0.90 18.18
CA THR A 14 -22.12 -0.52 18.65
C THR A 14 -20.99 -0.89 17.66
N ASN A 15 -21.23 -1.75 16.66
CA ASN A 15 -20.17 -2.27 15.78
C ASN A 15 -20.36 -2.01 14.28
N TRP A 16 -21.47 -1.38 13.85
CA TRP A 16 -21.74 -1.19 12.42
C TRP A 16 -20.60 -0.47 11.70
N TYR A 17 -19.98 0.54 12.33
CA TYR A 17 -18.87 1.30 11.72
C TYR A 17 -17.63 0.44 11.48
N ARG A 18 -17.35 -0.55 12.34
CA ARG A 18 -16.24 -1.49 12.16
C ARG A 18 -16.50 -2.38 10.95
N TRP A 19 -17.72 -2.88 10.83
CA TRP A 19 -18.15 -3.66 9.68
C TRP A 19 -18.14 -2.84 8.39
N SER A 20 -18.58 -1.57 8.44
CA SER A 20 -18.49 -0.66 7.30
C SER A 20 -17.05 -0.44 6.86
N LEU A 21 -16.11 -0.25 7.79
CA LEU A 21 -14.69 -0.13 7.47
C LEU A 21 -14.15 -1.41 6.81
N VAL A 22 -14.50 -2.58 7.34
CA VAL A 22 -14.13 -3.88 6.74
C VAL A 22 -14.68 -3.98 5.32
N VAL A 23 -15.94 -3.63 5.09
CA VAL A 23 -16.55 -3.63 3.75
C VAL A 23 -15.81 -2.67 2.80
N ILE A 24 -15.47 -1.46 3.24
CA ILE A 24 -14.69 -0.51 2.43
C ILE A 24 -13.34 -1.09 2.04
N ILE A 25 -12.61 -1.68 3.00
CA ILE A 25 -11.31 -2.33 2.73
C ILE A 25 -11.47 -3.50 1.76
N LEU A 26 -12.48 -4.35 1.94
CA LEU A 26 -12.74 -5.47 1.05
C LEU A 26 -13.07 -4.99 -0.37
N LEU A 27 -13.94 -3.98 -0.52
CA LEU A 27 -14.25 -3.41 -1.84
C LEU A 27 -13.01 -2.78 -2.48
N PHE A 28 -12.19 -2.08 -1.69
CA PHE A 28 -10.92 -1.53 -2.14
C PHE A 28 -9.99 -2.61 -2.71
N LEU A 29 -9.84 -3.72 -1.97
CA LEU A 29 -8.99 -4.84 -2.36
C LEU A 29 -9.55 -5.64 -3.55
N ILE A 30 -10.84 -6.01 -3.51
CA ILE A 30 -11.50 -6.78 -4.58
C ILE A 30 -11.41 -6.03 -5.90
N TRP A 31 -11.52 -4.70 -5.88
CA TRP A 31 -11.39 -3.90 -7.09
C TRP A 31 -9.95 -3.79 -7.59
N ARG A 32 -8.98 -3.58 -6.68
CA ARG A 32 -7.60 -3.19 -7.06
C ARG A 32 -6.66 -4.37 -7.23
N VAL A 33 -6.75 -5.39 -6.39
CA VAL A 33 -5.83 -6.53 -6.42
C VAL A 33 -5.83 -7.20 -7.80
N PRO A 34 -6.98 -7.52 -8.44
CA PRO A 34 -6.96 -8.13 -9.76
C PRO A 34 -6.29 -7.27 -10.83
N LEU A 35 -6.41 -5.94 -10.73
CA LEU A 35 -5.81 -4.99 -11.65
C LEU A 35 -4.28 -4.95 -11.46
N VAL A 36 -3.82 -4.79 -10.22
CA VAL A 36 -2.39 -4.77 -9.86
C VAL A 36 -1.67 -6.06 -10.27
N MET A 37 -2.34 -7.19 -10.18
CA MET A 37 -1.78 -8.50 -10.57
C MET A 37 -1.68 -8.70 -12.08
N ARG A 38 -2.38 -7.90 -12.90
CA ARG A 38 -2.46 -8.07 -14.36
C ARG A 38 -1.79 -6.97 -15.16
N GLU A 39 -1.69 -5.76 -14.61
CA GLU A 39 -1.08 -4.63 -15.31
C GLU A 39 0.43 -4.81 -15.48
N ALA A 40 0.92 -4.52 -16.69
CA ALA A 40 2.35 -4.38 -16.96
C ALA A 40 2.96 -3.23 -16.15
N GLY A 41 4.29 -3.20 -16.05
CA GLY A 41 5.01 -2.12 -15.36
C GLY A 41 4.66 -0.75 -15.94
N GLY A 42 4.29 0.18 -15.06
CA GLY A 42 4.06 1.58 -15.35
C GLY A 42 5.34 2.40 -15.17
N GLN A 43 5.19 3.72 -15.28
CA GLN A 43 6.30 4.65 -15.25
C GLN A 43 7.11 4.55 -13.94
N ASP A 44 8.43 4.47 -14.09
CA ASP A 44 9.45 4.42 -13.05
C ASP A 44 9.48 3.13 -12.21
N GLU A 45 8.52 2.21 -12.35
CA GLU A 45 8.46 0.98 -11.55
C GLU A 45 9.67 0.07 -11.74
N GLU A 46 10.32 0.13 -12.90
CA GLU A 46 11.59 -0.56 -13.15
C GLU A 46 12.70 -0.14 -12.16
N TRP A 47 12.67 1.10 -11.67
CA TRP A 47 13.63 1.60 -10.69
C TRP A 47 13.28 1.20 -9.25
N PHE A 48 12.02 0.92 -8.98
CA PHE A 48 11.49 0.77 -7.63
C PHE A 48 11.11 -0.68 -7.25
N ALA A 49 10.79 -1.51 -8.24
CA ALA A 49 10.43 -2.91 -8.05
C ALA A 49 11.64 -3.83 -7.84
N ILE A 50 12.80 -3.46 -8.38
CA ILE A 50 14.01 -4.28 -8.39
C ILE A 50 14.81 -4.22 -7.07
N PRO A 51 14.89 -3.08 -6.37
CA PRO A 51 15.65 -3.00 -5.13
C PRO A 51 15.21 -3.98 -4.04
N GLY A 52 13.93 -4.32 -3.94
CA GLY A 52 13.46 -5.30 -2.96
C GLY A 52 14.00 -6.71 -3.22
N SER A 53 14.07 -7.13 -4.48
CA SER A 53 14.61 -8.45 -4.84
C SER A 53 16.12 -8.52 -4.65
N THR A 54 16.84 -7.44 -4.97
CA THR A 54 18.29 -7.34 -4.71
C THR A 54 18.62 -7.28 -3.22
N ILE A 55 17.80 -6.63 -2.39
CA ILE A 55 17.93 -6.73 -0.92
C ILE A 55 17.77 -8.19 -0.47
N TRP A 56 16.76 -8.90 -0.97
CA TRP A 56 16.55 -10.30 -0.58
C TRP A 56 17.73 -11.21 -0.99
N GLN A 57 18.31 -10.99 -2.18
CA GLN A 57 19.38 -11.83 -2.72
C GLN A 57 20.78 -11.45 -2.22
N GLU A 58 21.07 -10.16 -2.09
CA GLU A 58 22.41 -9.62 -1.87
C GLU A 58 22.52 -8.79 -0.58
N GLY A 59 21.39 -8.46 0.07
CA GLY A 59 21.34 -7.61 1.27
C GLY A 59 21.45 -6.11 1.00
N ILE A 60 21.52 -5.67 -0.25
CA ILE A 60 21.76 -4.26 -0.61
C ILE A 60 20.81 -3.84 -1.76
N PRO A 61 20.14 -2.67 -1.67
CA PRO A 61 19.28 -2.16 -2.74
C PRO A 61 20.09 -1.69 -3.95
N ARG A 62 19.85 -2.29 -5.11
CA ARG A 62 20.56 -2.00 -6.38
C ARG A 62 19.64 -2.04 -7.60
N VAL A 63 20.10 -1.42 -8.69
CA VAL A 63 19.44 -1.44 -10.02
C VAL A 63 20.45 -1.92 -11.09
N PRO A 64 20.72 -3.24 -11.16
CA PRO A 64 21.91 -3.78 -11.81
C PRO A 64 21.96 -3.64 -13.33
N PHE A 65 20.85 -3.32 -13.99
CA PHE A 65 20.74 -3.30 -15.46
C PHE A 65 21.07 -1.94 -16.10
N VAL A 66 21.36 -0.90 -15.31
CA VAL A 66 21.73 0.43 -15.85
C VAL A 66 23.13 0.85 -15.34
N PRO A 67 24.21 0.17 -15.75
CA PRO A 67 25.55 0.56 -15.35
C PRO A 67 25.91 1.91 -16.00
N GLN A 68 25.96 2.96 -15.19
CA GLN A 68 26.38 4.29 -15.62
C GLN A 68 27.68 4.67 -14.91
N ARG A 69 28.70 4.99 -15.70
CA ARG A 69 30.07 5.30 -15.23
C ARG A 69 30.54 6.68 -15.67
N ASN A 70 29.74 7.40 -16.45
CA ASN A 70 29.99 8.82 -16.72
C ASN A 70 29.71 9.63 -15.44
N ARG A 71 30.74 10.29 -14.92
CA ARG A 71 30.65 11.14 -13.71
C ARG A 71 29.74 12.37 -13.89
N GLU A 72 29.50 12.79 -15.13
CA GLU A 72 28.60 13.90 -15.44
C GLU A 72 27.13 13.46 -15.53
N SER A 73 26.85 12.16 -15.50
CA SER A 73 25.48 11.66 -15.55
C SER A 73 24.81 11.72 -14.17
N ALA A 74 23.55 12.14 -14.14
CA ALA A 74 22.69 12.06 -12.95
C ALA A 74 22.51 10.63 -12.42
N PHE A 75 22.83 9.61 -13.23
CA PHE A 75 22.71 8.20 -12.87
C PHE A 75 24.06 7.56 -12.52
N TYR A 76 25.13 8.33 -12.31
CA TYR A 76 26.45 7.80 -11.98
C TYR A 76 26.41 6.80 -10.81
N ASN A 77 26.84 5.55 -11.05
CA ASN A 77 26.83 4.43 -10.10
C ASN A 77 25.44 3.99 -9.57
N VAL A 78 24.34 4.29 -10.26
CA VAL A 78 22.97 3.90 -9.84
C VAL A 78 22.78 2.38 -9.70
N ASP A 79 23.58 1.59 -10.42
CA ASP A 79 23.61 0.14 -10.32
C ASP A 79 24.26 -0.39 -9.03
N LYS A 80 25.08 0.42 -8.36
CA LYS A 80 25.78 0.03 -7.12
C LYS A 80 25.07 0.49 -5.86
N ALA A 81 24.41 1.63 -5.93
CA ALA A 81 23.63 2.21 -4.86
C ALA A 81 22.39 2.87 -5.46
N LEU A 82 21.22 2.45 -4.98
CA LEU A 82 19.95 3.08 -5.32
C LEU A 82 19.95 4.57 -4.92
N PHE A 83 19.07 5.35 -5.53
CA PHE A 83 18.76 6.74 -5.18
C PHE A 83 18.76 6.99 -3.66
N ALA A 84 19.04 8.23 -3.27
CA ALA A 84 18.95 8.71 -1.87
C ALA A 84 17.51 8.79 -1.34
N LEU A 85 16.65 7.85 -1.72
CA LEU A 85 15.27 7.75 -1.29
C LEU A 85 15.16 6.98 0.03
N PRO A 86 14.15 7.30 0.87
CA PRO A 86 13.89 6.53 2.08
C PRO A 86 13.74 5.04 1.77
N PRO A 87 14.54 4.15 2.39
CA PRO A 87 14.67 2.79 1.89
C PRO A 87 13.55 1.85 2.37
N LEU A 88 12.64 2.34 3.21
CA LEU A 88 11.63 1.53 3.89
C LEU A 88 10.77 0.72 2.90
N PHE A 89 10.38 1.33 1.78
CA PHE A 89 9.58 0.66 0.75
C PHE A 89 10.26 -0.60 0.21
N TYR A 90 11.57 -0.53 -0.06
CA TYR A 90 12.34 -1.65 -0.60
C TYR A 90 12.57 -2.76 0.43
N TYR A 91 12.82 -2.37 1.69
CA TYR A 91 12.93 -3.35 2.78
C TYR A 91 11.59 -4.01 3.11
N ALA A 92 10.47 -3.29 2.94
CA ALA A 92 9.14 -3.86 3.11
C ALA A 92 8.79 -4.86 1.99
N SER A 93 9.26 -4.64 0.76
CA SER A 93 9.04 -5.58 -0.34
C SER A 93 9.98 -6.78 -0.31
N ALA A 94 11.19 -6.65 0.24
CA ALA A 94 12.21 -7.71 0.22
C ALA A 94 11.72 -9.09 0.73
N PRO A 95 11.02 -9.21 1.87
CA PRO A 95 10.53 -10.51 2.35
C PRO A 95 9.52 -11.18 1.41
N LEU A 96 8.82 -10.44 0.56
CA LEU A 96 7.84 -11.01 -0.37
C LEU A 96 8.52 -11.90 -1.41
N TYR A 97 9.75 -11.59 -1.80
CA TYR A 97 10.51 -12.38 -2.78
C TYR A 97 11.06 -13.69 -2.23
N ALA A 98 10.87 -13.98 -0.93
CA ALA A 98 11.12 -15.30 -0.38
C ALA A 98 10.12 -16.35 -0.93
N VAL A 99 8.93 -15.91 -1.32
CA VAL A 99 7.80 -16.79 -1.68
C VAL A 99 7.13 -16.41 -3.00
N LEU A 100 7.21 -15.15 -3.43
CA LEU A 100 6.59 -14.64 -4.65
C LEU A 100 7.65 -14.33 -5.72
N PRO A 101 7.31 -14.47 -7.02
CA PRO A 101 8.24 -14.19 -8.10
C PRO A 101 8.62 -12.69 -8.15
N PRO A 102 9.82 -12.34 -8.64
CA PRO A 102 10.26 -10.95 -8.77
C PRO A 102 9.55 -10.24 -9.93
N THR A 103 8.35 -9.74 -9.68
CA THR A 103 7.51 -9.02 -10.65
C THR A 103 7.06 -7.68 -10.09
N TYR A 104 6.62 -6.75 -10.95
CA TYR A 104 6.00 -5.49 -10.53
C TYR A 104 4.83 -5.73 -9.56
N SER A 105 3.98 -6.70 -9.88
CA SER A 105 2.82 -7.06 -9.05
C SER A 105 3.20 -7.44 -7.62
N THR A 106 4.29 -8.19 -7.43
CA THR A 106 4.80 -8.54 -6.10
C THR A 106 5.15 -7.29 -5.29
N THR A 107 5.88 -6.34 -5.89
CA THR A 107 6.26 -5.09 -5.20
C THR A 107 5.04 -4.23 -4.88
N ARG A 108 4.08 -4.13 -5.82
CA ARG A 108 2.86 -3.35 -5.65
C ARG A 108 1.99 -3.83 -4.48
N LEU A 109 2.17 -5.06 -3.99
CA LEU A 109 1.52 -5.53 -2.76
C LEU A 109 1.88 -4.65 -1.54
N VAL A 110 3.10 -4.11 -1.50
CA VAL A 110 3.50 -3.14 -0.47
C VAL A 110 2.67 -1.87 -0.59
N SER A 111 2.52 -1.34 -1.79
CA SER A 111 1.71 -0.15 -2.07
C SER A 111 0.22 -0.35 -1.74
N ILE A 112 -0.36 -1.51 -2.12
CA ILE A 112 -1.74 -1.85 -1.75
C ILE A 112 -1.88 -1.91 -0.22
N THR A 113 -0.93 -2.54 0.47
CA THR A 113 -0.94 -2.68 1.92
C THR A 113 -0.82 -1.31 2.60
N ALA A 114 0.04 -0.43 2.09
CA ALA A 114 0.13 0.96 2.53
C ALA A 114 -1.19 1.71 2.28
N GLY A 115 -1.86 1.48 1.15
CA GLY A 115 -3.17 2.06 0.84
C GLY A 115 -4.27 1.62 1.81
N VAL A 116 -4.29 0.34 2.21
CA VAL A 116 -5.19 -0.14 3.28
C VAL A 116 -4.84 0.53 4.62
N GLY A 117 -3.54 0.64 4.93
CA GLY A 117 -3.07 1.38 6.10
C GLY A 117 -3.56 2.83 6.12
N ALA A 118 -3.48 3.53 4.99
CA ALA A 118 -3.97 4.90 4.84
C ALA A 118 -5.49 5.01 5.08
N ILE A 119 -6.29 4.08 4.55
CA ILE A 119 -7.74 4.02 4.80
C ILE A 119 -8.01 3.89 6.31
N ILE A 120 -7.31 2.99 6.99
CA ILE A 120 -7.45 2.79 8.45
C ILE A 120 -7.02 4.06 9.20
N LEU A 121 -5.92 4.71 8.80
CA LEU A 121 -5.46 5.94 9.44
C LEU A 121 -6.44 7.09 9.29
N ILE A 122 -7.05 7.27 8.11
CA ILE A 122 -8.09 8.29 7.91
C ILE A 122 -9.31 8.01 8.81
N TYR A 123 -9.68 6.73 8.98
CA TYR A 123 -10.75 6.34 9.90
C TYR A 123 -10.44 6.79 11.32
N LEU A 124 -9.25 6.40 11.81
CA LEU A 124 -8.80 6.66 13.17
C LEU A 124 -8.63 8.16 13.41
N LEU A 125 -8.16 8.91 12.42
CA LEU A 125 -8.00 10.36 12.51
C LEU A 125 -9.35 11.06 12.62
N ALA A 126 -10.32 10.69 11.77
CA ALA A 126 -11.67 11.24 11.82
C ALA A 126 -12.35 10.92 13.16
N TRP A 127 -12.21 9.68 13.63
CA TRP A 127 -12.68 9.30 14.97
C TRP A 127 -12.02 10.15 16.06
N ARG A 128 -10.69 10.33 16.00
CA ARG A 128 -9.93 11.02 17.05
C ARG A 128 -10.23 12.52 17.11
N ILE A 129 -10.43 13.17 15.96
CA ILE A 129 -10.61 14.62 15.86
C ILE A 129 -12.08 15.00 16.01
N LEU A 130 -12.98 14.30 15.31
CA LEU A 130 -14.40 14.66 15.24
C LEU A 130 -15.24 13.95 16.30
N ASN A 131 -14.71 12.88 16.93
CA ASN A 131 -15.46 11.98 17.82
C ASN A 131 -16.74 11.42 17.18
N ASP A 132 -16.78 11.33 15.85
CA ASP A 132 -17.93 10.86 15.08
C ASP A 132 -17.55 9.64 14.20
N PRO A 133 -18.10 8.44 14.51
CA PRO A 133 -17.89 7.23 13.72
C PRO A 133 -18.39 7.35 12.28
N LEU A 134 -19.50 8.06 12.06
CA LEU A 134 -20.13 8.20 10.75
C LEU A 134 -19.28 9.07 9.83
N ALA A 135 -18.77 10.20 10.35
CA ALA A 135 -17.79 11.02 9.63
C ALA A 135 -16.56 10.21 9.23
N GLY A 136 -16.08 9.30 10.09
CA GLY A 136 -14.99 8.39 9.76
C GLY A 136 -15.31 7.41 8.64
N VAL A 137 -16.48 6.77 8.66
CA VAL A 137 -16.91 5.86 7.58
C VAL A 137 -17.07 6.60 6.26
N ILE A 138 -17.70 7.77 6.26
CA ILE A 138 -17.90 8.58 5.05
C ILE A 138 -16.55 9.06 4.51
N GLY A 139 -15.70 9.63 5.38
CA GLY A 139 -14.39 10.16 4.98
C GLY A 139 -13.48 9.09 4.39
N THR A 140 -13.46 7.90 4.99
CA THR A 140 -12.67 6.76 4.48
C THR A 140 -13.25 6.18 3.21
N GLY A 141 -14.58 6.09 3.10
CA GLY A 141 -15.26 5.69 1.87
C GLY A 141 -14.88 6.60 0.72
N LEU A 142 -15.01 7.92 0.88
CA LEU A 142 -14.64 8.90 -0.13
C LEU A 142 -13.14 8.86 -0.46
N PHE A 143 -12.28 8.78 0.56
CA PHE A 143 -10.83 8.68 0.37
C PHE A 143 -10.43 7.42 -0.40
N SER A 144 -11.07 6.28 -0.10
CA SER A 144 -10.84 5.00 -0.80
C SER A 144 -11.19 5.04 -2.29
N LEU A 145 -12.10 5.93 -2.69
CA LEU A 145 -12.53 6.16 -4.07
C LEU A 145 -11.77 7.32 -4.73
N SER A 146 -10.94 8.03 -3.96
CA SER A 146 -10.26 9.22 -4.45
C SER A 146 -9.09 8.89 -5.36
N ARG A 147 -8.84 9.80 -6.30
CA ARG A 147 -7.67 9.76 -7.18
C ARG A 147 -6.35 9.79 -6.39
N LEU A 148 -6.34 10.49 -5.26
CA LEU A 148 -5.17 10.67 -4.40
C LEU A 148 -4.65 9.33 -3.86
N LEU A 149 -5.56 8.43 -3.47
CA LEU A 149 -5.17 7.08 -3.04
C LEU A 149 -4.99 6.12 -4.23
N PHE A 150 -5.73 6.34 -5.32
CA PHE A 150 -5.75 5.42 -6.45
C PHE A 150 -4.35 5.19 -7.04
N PHE A 151 -3.63 6.24 -7.42
CA PHE A 151 -2.34 6.07 -8.10
C PHE A 151 -1.26 5.46 -7.20
N PRO A 152 -0.99 5.99 -5.99
CA PRO A 152 0.05 5.45 -5.12
C PRO A 152 -0.21 4.00 -4.72
N ALA A 153 -1.47 3.60 -4.50
CA ALA A 153 -1.80 2.23 -4.13
C ALA A 153 -1.67 1.21 -5.29
N MET A 154 -1.56 1.68 -6.54
CA MET A 154 -1.56 0.83 -7.74
C MET A 154 -0.16 0.63 -8.33
N ILE A 155 0.80 1.48 -7.97
CA ILE A 155 2.16 1.47 -8.55
C ILE A 155 3.20 1.17 -7.47
N SER A 156 4.28 0.50 -7.83
CA SER A 156 5.38 0.16 -6.93
C SER A 156 6.30 1.35 -6.73
N ARG A 157 5.82 2.40 -6.07
CA ARG A 157 6.59 3.61 -5.75
C ARG A 157 6.51 3.92 -4.26
N PRO A 158 7.50 4.65 -3.71
CA PRO A 158 7.55 5.01 -2.29
C PRO A 158 6.64 6.21 -1.91
N ASP A 159 5.83 6.72 -2.84
CA ASP A 159 4.94 7.88 -2.66
C ASP A 159 3.78 7.57 -1.69
#